data_AF-W2R242-F1
#
_entry.id   AF-W2R242-F1
#
_cell.length_a   1.000
_cell.length_b   1.000
_cell.length_c   1.000
_cell.angle_alpha   90.00
_cell.angle_beta   90.00
_cell.angle_gamma   90.00
#
_symmetry.space_group_name_H-M   'P 1'
#
loop_
_entity.id
_entity.type
_entity.pdbx_description
1 polymer ?
#
loop_
_entity_poly.entity_id
_entity_poly.type
_entity_poly.pdbx_seq_one_letter_code
_entity_poly.pdbx_strand_id
1 'polypeptide(L)' 'MKPHGSTERRVEGISVPTYYGKIGESLQVFLQQVQLYFCAKNIEVNAAENQNRLVVMVATNVIGQAAAWYTFHQGNISA' A
#
# COMPACT_ATOMS: atom_id res chain seq x y z
N MET A 1 28.35 -28.81 -5.25
CA MET A 1 27.03 -28.28 -5.66
C MET A 1 26.76 -27.02 -4.85
N LYS A 2 26.63 -25.85 -5.48
CA LYS A 2 26.25 -24.61 -4.79
C LYS A 2 24.72 -24.55 -4.67
N PRO A 3 24.14 -24.19 -3.51
CA PRO A 3 22.70 -24.05 -3.40
C PRO A 3 22.26 -22.92 -4.33
N HIS A 4 21.34 -23.22 -5.24
CA HIS A 4 20.64 -22.19 -6.00
C HIS A 4 19.75 -21.47 -4.99
N GLY A 5 20.23 -20.35 -4.47
CA GLY A 5 19.38 -19.41 -3.76
C GLY A 5 18.26 -19.02 -4.71
N SER A 6 17.03 -19.39 -4.36
CA SER A 6 15.82 -18.83 -4.94
C SER A 6 15.83 -17.32 -4.67
N THR A 7 16.57 -16.59 -5.49
CA THR A 7 16.53 -15.13 -5.52
C THR A 7 15.28 -14.80 -6.32
N GLU A 8 14.15 -14.84 -5.63
CA GLU A 8 12.91 -14.27 -6.10
C GLU A 8 13.23 -12.82 -6.48
N ARG A 9 13.30 -12.58 -7.79
CA ARG A 9 13.76 -11.34 -8.39
C ARG A 9 12.71 -10.30 -8.05
N ARG A 10 12.94 -9.51 -6.99
CA ARG A 10 12.08 -8.38 -6.61
C ARG A 10 11.71 -7.62 -7.87
N VAL A 11 10.42 -7.40 -8.10
CA VAL A 11 9.97 -6.66 -9.28
C VAL A 11 10.44 -5.22 -9.14
N GLU A 12 11.48 -4.84 -9.87
CA GLU A 12 11.93 -3.46 -10.00
C GLU A 12 10.96 -2.69 -10.90
N GLY A 13 10.70 -1.42 -10.60
CA GLY A 13 9.86 -0.55 -11.43
C GLY A 13 8.35 -0.54 -11.14
N ILE A 14 7.82 -1.35 -10.21
CA ILE A 14 6.44 -1.20 -9.72
C ILE A 14 6.37 -0.19 -8.57
N SER A 15 5.39 0.70 -8.61
CA SER A 15 5.06 1.68 -7.57
C SER A 15 3.84 1.24 -6.76
N VAL A 16 3.66 1.82 -5.57
CA VAL A 16 2.42 1.68 -4.81
C VAL A 16 1.27 2.23 -5.69
N PRO A 17 0.13 1.53 -5.79
CA PRO A 17 -1.05 2.05 -6.50
C PRO A 17 -1.52 3.37 -5.87
N THR A 18 -2.19 4.21 -6.65
CA THR A 18 -2.72 5.51 -6.20
C THR A 18 -4.25 5.49 -6.21
N TYR A 19 -4.87 6.09 -5.20
CA TYR A 19 -6.33 6.24 -5.10
C TYR A 19 -6.71 7.71 -5.01
N TYR A 20 -7.54 8.20 -5.92
CA TYR A 20 -7.94 9.62 -5.99
C TYR A 20 -9.27 9.89 -5.27
N GLY A 21 -10.09 8.86 -5.06
CA GLY A 21 -11.45 8.99 -4.54
C GLY A 21 -12.41 9.61 -5.56
N LYS A 22 -12.26 9.28 -6.85
CA LYS A 22 -13.17 9.75 -7.90
C LYS A 22 -14.38 8.82 -8.01
N ILE A 23 -15.51 9.37 -8.49
CA ILE A 23 -16.68 8.56 -8.84
C ILE A 23 -16.26 7.55 -9.92
N GLY A 24 -16.55 6.27 -9.68
CA GLY A 24 -16.16 5.16 -10.55
C GLY A 24 -14.83 4.48 -10.18
N GLU A 25 -14.03 5.05 -9.28
CA GLU A 25 -12.91 4.31 -8.69
C GLU A 25 -13.43 3.31 -7.64
N SER A 26 -12.85 2.11 -7.63
CA SER A 26 -13.18 1.08 -6.65
C SER A 26 -12.10 0.99 -5.58
N LEU A 27 -12.49 1.31 -4.34
CA LEU A 27 -11.61 1.15 -3.17
C LEU A 27 -11.17 -0.32 -3.01
N GLN A 28 -12.05 -1.28 -3.28
CA GLN A 28 -11.73 -2.70 -3.18
C GLN A 28 -10.62 -3.09 -4.16
N VAL A 29 -10.68 -2.63 -5.41
CA VAL A 29 -9.66 -2.90 -6.42
C VAL A 29 -8.33 -2.27 -6.02
N PHE A 30 -8.34 -1.03 -5.52
CA PHE A 30 -7.15 -0.38 -4.99
C PHE A 30 -6.48 -1.19 -3.87
N LEU A 31 -7.25 -1.66 -2.88
CA LEU A 31 -6.73 -2.47 -1.78
C LEU A 31 -6.13 -3.80 -2.26
N GLN A 32 -6.77 -4.46 -3.24
CA GLN A 32 -6.23 -5.66 -3.86
C GLN A 32 -4.90 -5.38 -4.59
N GLN A 33 -4.80 -4.27 -5.31
CA GLN A 33 -3.56 -3.86 -5.98
C GLN A 33 -2.45 -3.55 -4.98
N VAL A 34 -2.77 -2.94 -3.83
CA VAL A 34 -1.80 -2.68 -2.75
C VAL A 34 -1.28 -4.00 -2.17
N GLN A 35 -2.15 -4.99 -1.95
CA GLN A 35 -1.74 -6.33 -1.51
C GLN A 35 -0.80 -7.00 -2.53
N LEU A 36 -1.14 -6.92 -3.82
CA LEU A 36 -0.29 -7.45 -4.90
C LEU A 36 1.08 -6.74 -4.95
N TYR A 37 1.12 -5.42 -4.75
CA TYR A 37 2.36 -4.66 -4.67
C TYR A 37 3.26 -5.16 -3.52
N PHE A 38 2.71 -5.32 -2.31
CA PHE A 38 3.50 -5.81 -1.18
C PHE A 38 3.98 -7.25 -1.38
N CYS A 39 3.12 -8.11 -1.94
CA CYS A 39 3.49 -9.47 -2.32
C CYS A 39 4.67 -9.47 -3.32
N ALA A 40 4.58 -8.67 -4.40
CA ALA A 40 5.62 -8.58 -5.43
C ALA A 40 6.95 -7.95 -4.92
N LYS A 41 6.90 -7.16 -3.84
CA LYS A 41 8.09 -6.63 -3.15
C LYS A 41 8.63 -7.56 -2.05
N ASN A 42 7.99 -8.71 -1.82
CA ASN A 42 8.28 -9.61 -0.72
C ASN A 42 8.25 -8.88 0.65
N ILE A 43 7.17 -8.13 0.88
CA ILE A 43 6.91 -7.41 2.13
C ILE A 43 5.84 -8.15 2.91
N GLU A 44 6.17 -8.59 4.12
CA GLU A 44 5.23 -9.27 5.00
C GLU A 44 4.23 -8.28 5.61
N VAL A 45 2.98 -8.36 5.14
CA VAL A 45 1.91 -7.42 5.50
C VAL A 45 1.39 -7.61 6.94
N ASN A 46 1.60 -8.80 7.52
CA ASN A 46 1.10 -9.16 8.86
C ASN A 46 2.17 -8.99 9.96
N ALA A 47 3.42 -8.73 9.60
CA ALA A 47 4.48 -8.48 10.55
C ALA A 47 4.23 -7.16 11.30
N ALA A 48 4.22 -7.21 12.64
CA ALA A 48 3.95 -6.05 13.50
C ALA A 48 4.91 -4.89 13.23
N GLU A 49 6.19 -5.20 13.00
CA GLU A 49 7.25 -4.23 12.65
C GLU A 49 6.98 -3.45 11.35
N ASN A 50 6.19 -4.01 10.44
CA ASN A 50 5.89 -3.37 9.16
C ASN A 50 4.66 -2.44 9.24
N GLN A 51 3.74 -2.64 10.20
CA GLN A 51 2.41 -2.01 10.21
C GLN A 51 2.46 -0.49 9.99
N ASN A 52 3.24 0.22 10.81
CA ASN A 52 3.34 1.68 10.71
C ASN A 52 3.87 2.14 9.34
N ARG A 53 4.90 1.46 8.80
CA ARG A 53 5.47 1.81 7.49
C ARG A 53 4.47 1.56 6.36
N LEU A 54 3.74 0.45 6.41
CA LEU A 54 2.76 0.11 5.38
C LEU A 54 1.58 1.08 5.39
N VAL A 55 1.10 1.48 6.56
CA VAL A 55 0.06 2.52 6.69
C VAL A 55 0.53 3.83 6.04
N VAL A 56 1.75 4.29 6.34
CA VAL A 56 2.30 5.51 5.74
C VAL A 56 2.44 5.38 4.23
N MET A 57 2.95 4.25 3.72
CA MET A 57 3.07 4.02 2.27
C MET A 57 1.72 4.05 1.56
N VAL A 58 0.68 3.44 2.14
CA VAL A 58 -0.66 3.45 1.53
C VAL A 58 -1.30 4.84 1.65
N ALA A 59 -1.24 5.47 2.82
CA ALA A 59 -1.83 6.78 3.07
C ALA A 59 -1.23 7.88 2.18
N THR A 60 0.08 7.85 1.93
CA THR A 60 0.75 8.80 1.01
C THR A 60 0.35 8.63 -0.46
N ASN A 61 -0.25 7.50 -0.81
CA ASN A 61 -0.80 7.21 -2.14
C ASN A 61 -2.32 7.40 -2.24
N VAL A 62 -2.95 7.82 -1.15
CA VAL A 62 -4.31 8.36 -1.15
C VAL A 62 -4.19 9.86 -1.44
N ILE A 63 -4.74 10.31 -2.57
CA ILE A 63 -4.63 11.70 -3.05
C ILE A 63 -6.00 12.24 -3.47
N GLY A 64 -6.07 13.51 -3.87
CA GLY A 64 -7.31 14.13 -4.37
C GLY A 64 -8.42 14.17 -3.30
N GLN A 65 -9.64 13.80 -3.70
CA GLN A 65 -10.80 13.83 -2.81
C GLN A 65 -10.65 12.85 -1.64
N ALA A 66 -10.01 11.70 -1.88
CA ALA A 66 -9.77 10.73 -0.82
C ALA A 66 -8.78 11.25 0.23
N ALA A 67 -7.75 12.01 -0.18
CA ALA A 67 -6.84 12.65 0.77
C ALA A 67 -7.55 13.71 1.62
N ALA A 68 -8.39 14.55 0.98
CA ALA A 68 -9.17 15.56 1.70
C ALA A 68 -10.07 14.92 2.77
N TRP A 69 -10.74 13.80 2.44
CA TRP A 69 -11.53 13.03 3.39
C TRP A 69 -10.66 12.44 4.51
N TYR A 70 -9.53 11.82 4.17
CA TYR A 70 -8.64 11.18 5.13
C TYR A 70 -8.08 12.18 6.15
N THR A 71 -7.59 13.34 5.70
CA THR A 71 -7.08 14.41 6.58
C THR A 71 -8.18 14.99 7.47
N PHE A 72 -9.39 15.20 6.94
CA PHE A 72 -10.52 15.69 7.73
C PHE A 72 -10.88 14.73 8.89
N HIS A 73 -10.81 13.42 8.64
CA HIS A 73 -11.14 12.42 9.66
C HIS A 73 -9.97 12.07 10.60
N GLN A 74 -8.71 12.31 10.23
CA GLN A 74 -7.56 12.08 11.13
C GLN A 74 -7.62 12.92 12.41
N GLY A 75 -8.18 14.14 12.34
CA GLY A 75 -8.41 14.98 13.53
C GLY A 75 -9.45 14.43 14.50
N ASN A 76 -10.32 13.53 14.04
CA ASN A 76 -11.40 12.93 14.84
C ASN A 76 -11.06 11.52 15.37
N ILE A 77 -9.96 10.92 14.90
CA ILE A 77 -9.50 9.59 15.35
C ILE A 77 -8.53 9.72 16.55
N SER A 78 -8.01 10.92 16.81
CA SER A 78 -7.09 11.22 17.92
C SER A 78 -7.77 11.98 19.09
N ALA A 79 -9.10 12.09 19.09
CA ALA A 79 -9.90 12.79 20.10
C ALA A 79 -10.77 11.82 20.90
#